data_AF-A0A952ADG8-F1
#
_entry.id   AF-A0A952ADG8-F1
#
_cell.length_a   1.000
_cell.length_b   1.000
_cell.length_c   1.000
_cell.angle_alpha   90.00
_cell.angle_beta   90.00
_cell.angle_gamma   90.00
#
_symmetry.space_group_name_H-M   'P 1'
#
loop_
_entity.id
_entity.type
_entity.pdbx_description
1 polymer ?
#
loop_
_entity_poly.entity_id
_entity_poly.type
_entity_poly.pdbx_seq_one_letter_code
_entity_poly.pdbx_strand_id
1 'polypeptide(L)'
;MKAVQELVAYFDRRGKLSRRQLRKLLEQNFIASDAPSSMHDLCEAAGTTYYFRVTGMTEGQLWGTDVYTRDSTIGVAAVHAGLLKPGETAVVRLTVVAPLENYPGSTRNGVTSAEYGSFPHAWRLSAI
;
A
#
# COMPACT_ATOMS: atom_id res chain seq x y z
N MET A 1 12.38 -10.89 8.76
CA MET A 1 12.25 -9.69 7.89
C MET A 1 11.36 -8.58 8.51
N LYS A 2 10.30 -8.90 9.27
CA LYS A 2 9.40 -7.91 9.91
C LYS A 2 10.10 -6.85 10.79
N ALA A 3 11.04 -7.25 11.66
CA ALA A 3 11.75 -6.32 12.56
C ALA A 3 12.56 -5.24 11.82
N VAL A 4 13.13 -5.56 10.65
CA VAL A 4 13.88 -4.58 9.84
C VAL A 4 12.93 -3.57 9.20
N GLN A 5 11.78 -4.02 8.69
CA GLN A 5 10.75 -3.11 8.17
C GLN A 5 10.21 -2.17 9.25
N GLU A 6 9.99 -2.68 10.47
CA GLU A 6 9.54 -1.86 11.60
C GLU A 6 10.57 -0.78 11.96
N LEU A 7 11.87 -1.12 11.97
CA LEU A 7 12.93 -0.16 12.24
C LEU A 7 13.03 0.92 11.14
N VAL A 8 12.94 0.52 9.87
CA VAL A 8 12.91 1.47 8.74
C VAL A 8 11.69 2.39 8.84
N ALA A 9 10.50 1.82 9.09
CA ALA A 9 9.28 2.59 9.29
C ALA A 9 9.36 3.52 10.50
N TYR A 10 10.04 3.12 11.57
CA TYR A 10 10.28 3.97 12.73
C TYR A 10 11.12 5.21 12.37
N PHE A 11 12.26 5.03 11.69
CA PHE A 11 13.13 6.16 11.34
C PHE A 11 12.51 7.07 10.27
N ASP A 12 11.80 6.50 9.29
CA ASP A 12 11.07 7.28 8.28
C ASP A 12 9.96 8.13 8.92
N ARG A 13 9.11 7.56 9.79
CA ARG A 13 8.06 8.33 10.50
C ARG A 13 8.62 9.48 11.34
N ARG A 14 9.85 9.36 11.84
CA ARG A 14 10.53 10.40 12.62
C ARG A 14 11.32 11.39 11.76
N GLY A 15 11.27 11.29 10.43
CA GLY A 15 12.03 12.14 9.51
C GLY A 15 13.54 11.98 9.63
N LYS A 16 14.01 10.85 10.17
CA LYS A 16 15.45 10.56 10.36
C LYS A 16 16.11 9.95 9.13
N LEU A 17 15.32 9.58 8.12
CA LEU A 17 15.79 9.13 6.81
C LEU A 17 15.33 10.13 5.74
N SER A 18 16.28 10.63 4.95
CA SER A 18 15.93 11.35 3.72
C SER A 18 15.33 10.38 2.69
N ARG A 19 14.53 10.89 1.74
CA ARG A 19 13.99 10.10 0.62
C ARG A 19 15.06 9.30 -0.12
N ARG A 20 16.24 9.90 -0.34
CA ARG A 20 17.37 9.23 -1.00
C ARG A 20 17.94 8.08 -0.16
N GLN A 21 18.07 8.27 1.16
CA GLN A 21 18.51 7.20 2.06
C GLN A 21 17.48 6.08 2.16
N LEU A 22 16.19 6.41 2.27
CA LEU A 22 15.10 5.45 2.33
C LEU A 22 15.06 4.59 1.06
N ARG A 23 15.10 5.25 -0.11
CA ARG A 23 15.14 4.55 -1.40
C ARG A 23 16.36 3.64 -1.52
N LYS A 24 17.54 4.13 -1.16
CA LYS A 24 18.77 3.33 -1.14
C LYS A 24 18.66 2.11 -0.21
N LEU A 25 18.08 2.26 0.98
CA LEU A 25 17.88 1.15 1.93
C LEU A 25 16.89 0.10 1.40
N LEU A 26 15.80 0.54 0.76
CA LEU A 26 14.77 -0.35 0.22
C LEU A 26 15.22 -1.06 -1.07
N GLU A 27 16.07 -0.41 -1.88
CA GLU A 27 16.62 -0.98 -3.11
C GLU A 27 17.85 -1.86 -2.87
N GLN A 28 18.73 -1.51 -1.92
CA GLN A 28 20.04 -2.16 -1.78
C GLN A 28 20.07 -3.42 -0.90
N ASN A 29 18.97 -3.78 -0.24
CA ASN A 29 18.90 -4.98 0.59
C ASN A 29 17.44 -5.42 0.64
N PHE A 30 17.07 -6.54 0.00
CA PHE A 30 15.89 -7.45 0.18
C PHE A 30 14.85 -7.18 1.31
N ILE A 31 14.49 -5.93 1.60
CA ILE A 31 13.69 -5.50 2.77
C ILE A 31 12.25 -5.23 2.35
N ALA A 32 12.04 -4.67 1.15
CA ALA A 32 10.72 -4.68 0.54
C ALA A 32 10.44 -6.11 0.05
N SER A 33 9.62 -6.83 0.80
CA SER A 33 9.07 -8.10 0.32
C SER A 33 8.14 -7.81 -0.85
N ASP A 34 7.95 -8.80 -1.71
CA ASP A 34 6.88 -8.70 -2.70
C ASP A 34 5.54 -8.58 -1.95
N ALA A 35 4.63 -7.77 -2.50
CA ALA A 35 3.33 -7.58 -1.89
C ALA A 35 2.58 -8.92 -1.77
N PRO A 36 1.95 -9.19 -0.61
CA PRO A 36 1.05 -10.33 -0.52
C PRO A 36 -0.17 -10.11 -1.42
N SER A 37 -0.90 -11.19 -1.70
CA SER A 37 -2.16 -11.11 -2.47
C SER A 37 -3.25 -10.29 -1.77
N SER A 38 -3.23 -10.22 -0.42
CA SER A 38 -4.08 -9.34 0.38
C SER A 38 -3.42 -9.00 1.72
N MET A 39 -3.96 -8.01 2.43
CA MET A 39 -3.44 -7.55 3.73
C MET A 39 -4.03 -8.30 4.94
N HIS A 40 -4.57 -9.51 4.76
CA HIS A 40 -5.33 -10.23 5.79
C HIS A 40 -4.61 -10.30 7.15
N ASP A 41 -3.30 -10.58 7.17
CA ASP A 41 -2.50 -10.78 8.40
C ASP A 41 -1.67 -9.55 8.82
N LEU A 42 -1.85 -8.42 8.14
CA LEU A 42 -0.97 -7.25 8.26
C LEU A 42 -1.70 -5.95 8.64
N CYS A 43 -3.03 -5.99 8.76
CA CYS A 43 -3.86 -4.81 9.09
C CYS A 43 -4.28 -4.70 10.57
N GLU A 44 -3.67 -5.47 11.48
CA GLU A 44 -4.05 -5.53 12.90
C GLU A 44 -3.88 -4.21 13.67
N ALA A 45 -2.91 -3.38 13.28
CA ALA A 45 -2.59 -2.14 13.99
C ALA A 45 -2.57 -0.92 13.06
N ALA A 46 -3.51 0.01 13.28
CA ALA A 46 -3.54 1.29 12.58
C ALA A 46 -2.24 2.08 12.80
N GLY A 47 -1.77 2.76 11.75
CA GLY A 47 -0.50 3.49 11.74
C GLY A 47 0.72 2.63 11.41
N THR A 48 0.56 1.31 11.30
CA THR A 48 1.62 0.41 10.82
C THR A 48 1.92 0.69 9.36
N THR A 49 3.20 0.77 9.01
CA THR A 49 3.65 1.04 7.65
C THR A 49 4.54 -0.08 7.16
N TYR A 50 4.24 -0.55 5.96
CA TYR A 50 4.98 -1.57 5.23
C TYR A 50 5.52 -0.98 3.93
N TYR A 51 6.60 -1.57 3.44
CA TYR A 51 7.19 -1.25 2.15
C TYR A 51 7.15 -2.51 1.30
N PHE A 52 6.44 -2.45 0.19
CA PHE A 52 6.27 -3.60 -0.69
C PHE A 52 6.78 -3.29 -2.08
N ARG A 53 7.45 -4.27 -2.70
CA ARG A 53 7.61 -4.28 -4.15
C ARG A 53 6.30 -4.73 -4.77
N VAL A 54 5.73 -3.87 -5.60
CA VAL A 54 4.42 -4.06 -6.22
C VAL A 54 4.56 -3.93 -7.73
N THR A 55 3.95 -4.84 -8.46
CA THR A 55 3.72 -4.70 -9.90
C THR A 55 2.30 -4.18 -10.13
N GLY A 56 2.16 -3.11 -10.91
CA GLY A 56 0.87 -2.54 -11.25
C GLY A 56 0.00 -3.50 -12.06
N MET A 57 -1.27 -3.63 -11.68
CA MET A 57 -2.25 -4.52 -12.32
C MET A 57 -3.52 -3.73 -12.68
N THR A 58 -4.26 -4.18 -13.68
CA THR A 58 -5.57 -3.60 -14.06
C THR A 58 -6.75 -4.50 -13.70
N GLU A 59 -6.48 -5.74 -13.29
CA GLU A 59 -7.49 -6.74 -12.93
C GLU A 59 -7.30 -7.20 -11.50
N GLY A 60 -8.41 -7.36 -10.79
CA GLY A 60 -8.46 -7.78 -9.39
C GLY A 60 -9.54 -7.04 -8.62
N GLN A 61 -9.79 -7.48 -7.39
CA GLN A 61 -10.81 -6.86 -6.55
C GLN A 61 -10.28 -5.55 -5.95
N LEU A 62 -11.08 -4.50 -5.99
CA LEU A 62 -10.71 -3.19 -5.46
C LEU A 62 -11.95 -2.49 -4.91
N TRP A 63 -11.88 -2.06 -3.65
CA TRP A 63 -12.97 -1.34 -3.00
C TRP A 63 -12.45 -0.04 -2.38
N GLY A 64 -13.15 1.07 -2.66
CA GLY A 64 -12.80 2.38 -2.14
C GLY A 64 -11.84 3.19 -3.02
N THR A 65 -11.53 4.39 -2.53
CA THR A 65 -10.73 5.39 -3.24
C THR A 65 -9.82 6.08 -2.24
N ASP A 66 -8.51 6.08 -2.53
CA ASP A 66 -7.42 6.57 -1.66
C ASP A 66 -7.25 5.79 -0.33
N VAL A 67 -8.34 5.32 0.25
CA VAL A 67 -8.40 4.33 1.33
C VAL A 67 -9.13 3.10 0.79
N TYR A 68 -8.49 1.94 0.93
CA TYR A 68 -8.95 0.67 0.38
C TYR A 68 -9.21 -0.33 1.51
N THR A 69 -10.18 -1.22 1.31
CA THR A 69 -10.45 -2.32 2.23
C THR A 69 -9.29 -3.32 2.23
N ARG A 70 -9.09 -4.03 3.34
CA ARG A 70 -7.98 -5.00 3.52
C ARG A 70 -7.87 -6.06 2.44
N ASP A 71 -8.99 -6.49 1.87
CA ASP A 71 -9.08 -7.51 0.83
C ASP A 71 -8.82 -6.98 -0.59
N SER A 72 -8.66 -5.66 -0.77
CA SER A 72 -8.32 -5.08 -2.07
C SER A 72 -6.95 -5.58 -2.58
N THR A 73 -6.84 -5.73 -3.91
CA THR A 73 -5.61 -6.15 -4.58
C THR A 73 -4.63 -4.98 -4.65
N ILE A 74 -3.45 -5.13 -4.03
CA ILE A 74 -2.46 -4.05 -3.87
C ILE A 74 -1.97 -3.50 -5.22
N GLY A 75 -1.70 -4.37 -6.20
CA GLY A 75 -1.26 -3.97 -7.54
C GLY A 75 -2.30 -3.14 -8.31
N VAL A 76 -3.58 -3.47 -8.13
CA VAL A 76 -4.71 -2.75 -8.74
C VAL A 76 -4.92 -1.40 -8.07
N ALA A 77 -4.84 -1.37 -6.72
CA ALA A 77 -4.89 -0.13 -5.96
C ALA A 77 -3.73 0.82 -6.30
N ALA A 78 -2.53 0.28 -6.57
CA ALA A 78 -1.37 1.09 -6.94
C ALA A 78 -1.57 1.79 -8.30
N VAL A 79 -2.16 1.11 -9.28
CA VAL A 79 -2.52 1.73 -10.57
C VAL A 79 -3.67 2.71 -10.38
N HIS A 80 -4.72 2.32 -9.67
CA HIS A 80 -5.86 3.19 -9.37
C HIS A 80 -5.43 4.49 -8.68
N ALA A 81 -4.53 4.42 -7.70
CA ALA A 81 -3.96 5.58 -7.01
C ALA A 81 -2.97 6.41 -7.86
N GLY A 82 -2.62 5.96 -9.07
CA GLY A 82 -1.68 6.64 -9.96
C GLY A 82 -0.21 6.52 -9.52
N LEU A 83 0.10 5.54 -8.68
CA LEU A 83 1.45 5.30 -8.17
C LEU A 83 2.28 4.45 -9.12
N LEU A 84 1.64 3.58 -9.91
CA LEU A 84 2.27 2.69 -10.89
C LEU A 84 1.47 2.69 -12.18
N LYS A 85 2.14 2.44 -13.30
CA LYS A 85 1.49 2.03 -14.56
C LYS A 85 1.25 0.51 -14.58
N PRO A 86 0.33 0.01 -15.43
CA PRO A 86 0.20 -1.43 -15.65
C PRO A 86 1.53 -2.08 -16.05
N GLY A 87 1.93 -3.15 -15.36
CA GLY A 87 3.19 -3.85 -15.56
C GLY A 87 4.44 -3.18 -14.95
N GLU A 88 4.33 -1.95 -14.46
CA GLU A 88 5.43 -1.27 -13.78
C GLU A 88 5.65 -1.89 -12.39
N THR A 89 6.91 -2.16 -12.05
CA THR A 89 7.28 -2.67 -10.72
C THR A 89 8.07 -1.61 -9.96
N ALA A 90 7.57 -1.20 -8.80
CA ALA A 90 8.32 -0.32 -7.90
C ALA A 90 7.99 -0.62 -6.43
N VAL A 91 8.78 -0.03 -5.53
CA VAL A 91 8.47 -0.07 -4.10
C VAL A 91 7.48 1.03 -3.76
N VAL A 92 6.39 0.67 -3.11
CA VAL A 92 5.37 1.60 -2.59
C VAL A 92 5.28 1.50 -1.08
N ARG A 93 4.81 2.58 -0.45
CA ARG A 93 4.53 2.63 0.97
C ARG A 93 3.07 2.27 1.18
N LEU A 94 2.79 1.28 2.02
CA LEU A 94 1.44 0.92 2.45
C LEU A 94 1.29 1.25 3.93
N THR A 95 0.27 2.03 4.27
CA THR A 95 -0.03 2.39 5.66
C THR A 95 -1.41 1.87 6.05
N VAL A 96 -1.47 1.09 7.11
CA VAL A 96 -2.74 0.69 7.76
C VAL A 96 -3.35 1.95 8.38
N VAL A 97 -4.62 2.22 8.09
CA VAL A 97 -5.33 3.41 8.56
C VAL A 97 -6.61 3.01 9.29
N ALA A 98 -7.24 3.97 9.96
CA ALA A 98 -8.57 3.76 10.51
C ALA A 98 -9.55 3.40 9.38
N PRO A 99 -10.42 2.39 9.57
CA PRO A 99 -11.42 2.04 8.58
C PRO A 99 -12.42 3.18 8.38
N LEU A 100 -13.02 3.21 7.19
CA LEU A 100 -14.14 4.11 6.88
C LEU A 100 -15.47 3.41 7.14
N GLU A 101 -16.51 4.19 7.45
CA GLU A 101 -17.88 3.69 7.47
C GLU A 101 -18.40 3.41 6.06
N ASN A 102 -17.89 4.13 5.05
CA ASN A 102 -18.23 3.96 3.64
C ASN A 102 -16.99 4.21 2.78
N TYR A 103 -16.77 3.34 1.79
CA TYR A 103 -15.66 3.38 0.85
C TYR A 103 -16.21 3.77 -0.52
N PRO A 104 -16.01 5.01 -0.99
CA PRO A 104 -16.53 5.43 -2.28
C PRO A 104 -15.77 4.75 -3.43
N GLY A 105 -16.52 4.14 -4.37
CA GLY A 105 -15.95 3.63 -5.61
C GLY A 105 -15.62 4.77 -6.59
N SER A 106 -14.62 4.58 -7.44
CA SER A 106 -14.30 5.52 -8.52
C SER A 106 -13.57 4.84 -9.67
N THR A 107 -13.49 5.52 -10.82
CA THR A 107 -12.60 5.12 -11.92
C THR A 107 -11.46 6.11 -12.01
N ARG A 108 -10.22 5.63 -11.81
CA ARG A 108 -8.99 6.41 -11.90
C ARG A 108 -7.92 5.62 -12.63
N ASN A 109 -7.15 6.29 -13.49
CA ASN A 109 -6.01 5.68 -14.20
C ASN A 109 -6.37 4.39 -14.98
N GLY A 110 -7.60 4.32 -15.51
CA GLY A 110 -8.08 3.16 -16.27
C GLY A 110 -8.51 1.96 -15.41
N VAL A 111 -8.52 2.09 -14.08
CA VAL A 111 -8.98 1.07 -13.13
C VAL A 111 -10.24 1.56 -12.43
N THR A 112 -11.20 0.68 -12.23
CA THR A 112 -12.45 0.97 -11.49
C THR A 112 -12.44 0.25 -10.15
N SER A 113 -12.68 0.99 -9.07
CA SER A 113 -12.98 0.45 -7.74
C SER A 113 -14.49 0.44 -7.49
N ALA A 114 -14.96 -0.58 -6.78
CA ALA A 114 -16.33 -0.64 -6.32
C ALA A 114 -16.51 0.16 -5.03
N GLU A 115 -17.72 0.67 -4.80
CA GLU A 115 -18.09 1.16 -3.49
C GLU A 115 -18.29 0.01 -2.49
N TYR A 116 -18.11 0.30 -1.21
CA TYR A 116 -18.36 -0.66 -0.14
C TYR A 116 -18.82 0.03 1.13
N GLY A 117 -19.61 -0.67 1.96
CA GLY A 117 -20.03 -0.18 3.26
C GLY A 117 -18.93 -0.31 4.31
N SER A 118 -19.33 -0.35 5.58
CA SER A 118 -18.38 -0.47 6.69
C SER A 118 -17.56 -1.77 6.59
N PHE A 119 -16.25 -1.65 6.76
CA PHE A 119 -15.32 -2.78 6.70
C PHE A 119 -14.25 -2.64 7.80
N PRO A 120 -13.91 -3.70 8.56
CA PRO A 120 -13.13 -3.55 9.80
C PRO A 120 -11.68 -3.07 9.65
N HIS A 121 -11.09 -3.22 8.46
CA HIS A 121 -9.66 -2.99 8.24
C HIS A 121 -9.39 -2.27 6.92
N ALA A 122 -8.55 -1.24 6.96
CA ALA A 122 -8.24 -0.44 5.79
C ALA A 122 -6.76 -0.07 5.69
N TRP A 123 -6.35 0.25 4.48
CA TRP A 123 -5.01 0.74 4.19
C TRP A 123 -5.03 1.75 3.05
N ARG A 124 -3.95 2.51 2.92
CA ARG A 124 -3.70 3.41 1.81
C ARG A 124 -2.28 3.25 1.28
N LEU A 125 -2.08 3.68 0.03
CA LEU A 125 -0.78 3.68 -0.61
C LEU A 125 -0.23 5.10 -0.79
N SER A 126 1.09 5.22 -0.79
CA SER A 126 1.78 6.41 -1.26
C SER A 126 3.11 6.06 -1.92
N ALA A 127 3.65 7.01 -2.68
CA ALA A 127 5.05 6.98 -3.09
C ALA A 127 5.97 7.08 -1.85
N ILE A 128 7.26 6.77 -2.06
CA ILE A 128 8.33 6.85 -1.07
C ILE A 128 8.91 8.25 -0.99
#